data_AF-A0A7Y1V9U1-F1
#
_entry.id   AF-A0A7Y1V9U1-F1
#
_cell.length_a   1.000
_cell.length_b   1.000
_cell.length_c   1.000
_cell.angle_alpha   90.00
_cell.angle_beta   90.00
_cell.angle_gamma   90.00
#
_symmetry.space_group_name_H-M   'P 1'
#
loop_
_entity.id
_entity.type
_entity.pdbx_description
1 polymer ?
#
loop_
_entity_poly.entity_id
_entity_poly.type
_entity_poly.pdbx_seq_one_letter_code
_entity_poly.pdbx_strand_id
1 'polypeptide(L)'
;VITECALAERQDQQGTWITKEMIEAYTKLYELGHAKSVEVWQDDKLVGGLYGVDLGTVFCGESMFAKVSNASKFGFISFIQNTKYKLIDCQVYTDHLASLGARQIPREEFLKFLT
;
A
#
# COMPACT_ATOMS: atom_id res chain seq x y z
N VAL A 1 -8.36 -6.02 3.97
CA VAL A 1 -6.91 -5.76 3.77
C VAL A 1 -6.28 -5.01 4.93
N ILE A 2 -6.72 -3.79 5.28
CA ILE A 2 -6.08 -2.99 6.35
C ILE A 2 -5.94 -3.74 7.69
N THR A 3 -6.93 -4.53 8.08
CA THR A 3 -6.87 -5.37 9.28
C THR A 3 -5.73 -6.40 9.22
N GLU A 4 -5.49 -7.00 8.06
CA GLU A 4 -4.38 -7.95 7.88
C GLU A 4 -3.03 -7.23 7.88
N CYS A 5 -2.95 -6.01 7.33
CA CYS A 5 -1.78 -5.16 7.47
C CYS A 5 -1.52 -4.80 8.94
N ALA A 6 -2.55 -4.60 9.75
CA ALA A 6 -2.42 -4.27 11.16
C ALA A 6 -1.85 -5.44 11.99
N LEU A 7 -2.24 -6.67 11.61
CA LEU A 7 -1.82 -7.92 12.25
C LEU A 7 -0.49 -8.48 11.72
N ALA A 8 0.03 -7.94 10.61
CA ALA A 8 1.24 -8.45 9.98
C ALA A 8 2.46 -8.30 10.92
N GLU A 9 3.08 -9.42 11.27
CA GLU A 9 4.33 -9.43 12.04
C GLU A 9 5.48 -8.92 11.17
N ARG A 10 6.26 -7.98 11.70
CA ARG A 10 7.47 -7.45 11.06
C ARG A 10 8.64 -7.75 11.98
N GLN A 11 9.74 -8.26 11.42
CA GLN A 11 10.98 -8.44 12.17
C GLN A 11 11.34 -7.10 12.84
N ASP A 12 11.60 -7.16 14.15
CA ASP A 12 11.98 -6.02 15.00
C ASP A 12 10.89 -4.96 15.28
N GLN A 13 9.60 -5.25 15.08
CA GLN A 13 8.50 -4.35 15.49
C GLN A 13 7.46 -5.04 16.39
N GLN A 14 7.22 -4.48 17.57
CA GLN A 14 6.12 -4.90 18.45
C GLN A 14 4.78 -4.35 17.95
N GLY A 15 4.28 -4.91 16.85
CA GLY A 15 3.05 -4.50 16.21
C GLY A 15 3.23 -3.38 15.18
N THR A 16 2.11 -2.91 14.64
CA THR A 16 2.09 -1.87 13.60
C THR A 16 1.51 -0.57 14.14
N TRP A 17 1.76 0.53 13.44
CA TRP A 17 1.16 1.84 13.71
C TRP A 17 -0.36 1.89 13.42
N ILE A 18 -0.92 0.81 12.86
CA ILE A 18 -2.30 0.74 12.41
C ILE A 18 -3.19 0.40 13.62
N THR A 19 -3.55 1.43 14.38
CA THR A 19 -4.47 1.30 15.52
C THR A 19 -5.92 1.10 15.05
N LYS A 20 -6.83 0.85 16.00
CA LYS A 20 -8.26 0.75 15.72
C LYS A 20 -8.81 2.03 15.08
N GLU A 21 -8.40 3.19 15.58
CA GLU A 21 -8.80 4.49 15.07
C GLU A 21 -8.33 4.69 13.62
N MET A 22 -7.12 4.20 13.29
CA MET A 22 -6.62 4.22 11.91
C MET A 22 -7.45 3.31 11.00
N ILE A 23 -7.81 2.11 11.45
CA ILE A 23 -8.69 1.21 10.69
C ILE A 23 -10.02 1.90 10.38
N GLU A 24 -10.65 2.52 11.37
CA GLU A 24 -11.90 3.25 11.20
C GLU A 24 -11.75 4.43 10.23
N ALA A 25 -10.68 5.22 10.36
CA ALA A 25 -10.41 6.36 9.48
C ALA A 25 -10.22 5.96 8.00
N TYR A 26 -9.38 4.95 7.74
CA TYR A 26 -9.15 4.47 6.36
C TYR A 26 -10.35 3.74 5.79
N THR A 27 -11.14 3.05 6.61
CA THR A 27 -12.40 2.43 6.16
C THR A 27 -13.38 3.52 5.72
N LYS A 28 -13.50 4.61 6.48
CA LYS A 28 -14.31 5.76 6.07
C LYS A 28 -13.80 6.42 4.78
N LEU A 29 -12.49 6.54 4.61
CA LEU A 29 -11.91 7.03 3.35
C LEU A 29 -12.24 6.10 2.17
N TYR A 30 -12.23 4.78 2.38
CA TYR A 30 -12.62 3.81 1.36
C TYR A 30 -14.10 3.96 0.98
N GLU A 31 -14.99 4.09 1.97
CA GLU A 31 -16.44 4.32 1.75
C GLU A 31 -16.71 5.62 0.98
N LEU A 32 -15.90 6.65 1.20
CA LEU A 32 -15.96 7.92 0.47
C LEU A 32 -15.29 7.86 -0.93
N GLY A 33 -14.69 6.73 -1.30
CA GLY A 33 -14.00 6.56 -2.58
C GLY A 33 -12.59 7.17 -2.65
N HIS A 34 -12.02 7.57 -1.52
CA HIS A 34 -10.68 8.17 -1.41
C HIS A 34 -9.58 7.17 -1.07
N ALA A 35 -9.91 5.98 -0.57
CA ALA A 35 -8.95 4.90 -0.36
C ALA A 35 -9.28 3.68 -1.23
N LYS A 36 -8.26 2.90 -1.58
CA LYS A 36 -8.38 1.66 -2.34
C LYS A 36 -7.61 0.54 -1.65
N SER A 37 -8.10 -0.68 -1.82
CA SER A 37 -7.39 -1.90 -1.48
C SER A 37 -7.21 -2.79 -2.70
N VAL A 38 -6.20 -3.65 -2.63
CA VAL A 38 -5.94 -4.72 -3.57
C VAL A 38 -5.82 -6.00 -2.76
N GLU A 39 -6.63 -6.99 -3.10
CA GLU A 39 -6.62 -8.30 -2.48
C GLU A 39 -5.93 -9.32 -3.39
N VAL A 40 -5.12 -10.20 -2.78
CA VAL A 40 -4.54 -11.36 -3.45
C VAL A 40 -5.09 -12.62 -2.82
N TRP A 41 -5.83 -13.37 -3.63
CA TRP A 41 -6.51 -14.60 -3.23
C TRP A 41 -5.80 -15.83 -3.80
N GLN A 42 -5.69 -16.85 -2.97
CA GLN A 42 -5.32 -18.20 -3.38
C GLN A 42 -6.43 -19.12 -2.91
N ASP A 43 -7.17 -19.70 -3.86
CA ASP A 43 -8.46 -20.33 -3.60
C ASP A 43 -9.38 -19.34 -2.84
N ASP A 44 -10.02 -19.78 -1.76
CA ASP A 44 -10.89 -18.95 -0.91
C ASP A 44 -10.14 -18.21 0.21
N LYS A 45 -8.79 -18.15 0.15
CA LYS A 45 -7.97 -17.55 1.21
C LYS A 45 -7.34 -16.24 0.74
N LEU A 46 -7.53 -15.21 1.55
CA LEU A 46 -6.82 -13.94 1.40
C LEU A 46 -5.37 -14.12 1.87
N VAL A 47 -4.44 -14.17 0.92
CA VAL A 47 -3.02 -14.47 1.17
C VAL A 47 -2.09 -13.28 1.03
N GLY A 48 -2.58 -12.13 0.58
CA GLY A 48 -1.82 -10.89 0.56
C GLY A 48 -2.68 -9.72 0.10
N GLY A 49 -2.08 -8.54 0.12
CA GLY A 49 -2.75 -7.34 -0.35
C GLY A 49 -2.06 -6.07 0.11
N LEU A 50 -2.59 -4.95 -0.37
CA LEU A 50 -2.13 -3.61 -0.02
C LEU A 50 -3.31 -2.65 -0.03
N TYR A 51 -3.17 -1.54 0.69
CA TYR A 51 -4.14 -0.45 0.62
C TYR A 51 -3.42 0.89 0.55
N GLY A 52 -4.14 1.91 0.08
CA GLY A 52 -3.61 3.26 -0.05
C GLY A 52 -4.65 4.30 -0.38
N VAL A 53 -4.22 5.56 -0.44
CA VAL A 53 -5.07 6.71 -0.77
C VAL A 53 -4.96 7.02 -2.25
N ASP A 54 -6.11 7.22 -2.89
CA ASP A 54 -6.23 7.65 -4.28
C ASP A 54 -6.31 9.16 -4.38
N LEU A 55 -5.27 9.79 -4.94
CA LEU A 55 -5.22 11.22 -5.26
C LEU A 55 -5.40 11.46 -6.76
N GLY A 56 -6.04 10.52 -7.47
CA GLY A 56 -6.38 10.61 -8.90
C GLY A 56 -5.23 10.24 -9.81
N THR A 57 -4.12 10.99 -9.78
CA THR A 57 -2.93 10.69 -10.59
C THR A 57 -1.78 10.11 -9.79
N VAL A 58 -1.85 10.20 -8.46
CA VAL A 58 -0.90 9.63 -7.51
C VAL A 58 -1.63 8.66 -6.61
N PHE A 59 -1.02 7.51 -6.35
CA PHE A 59 -1.48 6.57 -5.34
C PHE A 59 -0.48 6.54 -4.19
N CYS A 60 -0.93 6.89 -2.98
CA CYS A 60 -0.12 6.82 -1.77
C CYS A 60 -0.30 5.44 -1.15
N GLY A 61 0.68 4.56 -1.32
CA GLY A 61 0.64 3.19 -0.80
C GLY A 61 0.91 3.16 0.69
N GLU A 62 -0.07 2.82 1.52
CA GLU A 62 0.05 2.97 2.97
C GLU A 62 0.71 1.76 3.65
N SER A 63 0.25 0.56 3.31
CA SER A 63 0.80 -0.67 3.86
C SER A 63 0.40 -1.87 3.01
N MET A 64 1.17 -2.95 3.16
CA MET A 64 0.93 -4.23 2.51
C MET A 64 1.24 -5.38 3.46
N PHE A 65 0.64 -6.54 3.19
CA PHE A 65 0.89 -7.78 3.91
C PHE A 65 0.99 -8.96 2.93
N ALA A 66 1.69 -10.01 3.36
CA ALA A 66 1.78 -11.27 2.65
C ALA A 66 1.80 -12.42 3.66
N LYS A 67 0.91 -13.40 3.47
CA LYS A 67 0.87 -14.67 4.22
C LYS A 67 1.59 -15.80 3.49
N VAL A 68 1.79 -15.66 2.18
CA VAL A 68 2.57 -16.57 1.33
C VAL A 68 3.59 -15.79 0.52
N SER A 69 4.67 -16.45 0.12
CA SER A 69 5.76 -15.83 -0.64
C SER A 69 5.23 -15.13 -1.90
N ASN A 70 5.73 -13.92 -2.13
CA ASN A 70 5.42 -13.08 -3.29
C ASN A 70 3.97 -12.56 -3.42
N ALA A 71 3.06 -12.85 -2.48
CA ALA A 71 1.67 -12.38 -2.60
C ALA A 71 1.54 -10.86 -2.67
N SER A 72 2.19 -10.11 -1.76
CA SER A 72 2.16 -8.64 -1.79
C SER A 72 2.80 -8.07 -3.06
N LYS A 73 3.93 -8.64 -3.51
CA LYS A 73 4.59 -8.24 -4.76
C LYS A 73 3.70 -8.47 -5.97
N PHE A 74 3.04 -9.63 -6.05
CA PHE A 74 2.10 -9.94 -7.12
C PHE A 74 0.93 -8.94 -7.15
N GLY A 75 0.33 -8.67 -6.00
CA GLY A 75 -0.75 -7.67 -5.88
C GLY A 75 -0.31 -6.28 -6.31
N PHE A 76 0.88 -5.85 -5.87
CA PHE A 76 1.45 -4.54 -6.21
C PHE A 76 1.76 -4.39 -7.71
N ILE A 77 2.43 -5.37 -8.30
CA ILE A 77 2.76 -5.38 -9.74
C ILE A 77 1.47 -5.38 -10.57
N SER A 78 0.52 -6.24 -10.23
CA SER A 78 -0.76 -6.34 -10.93
C SER A 78 -1.55 -5.03 -10.85
N PHE A 79 -1.57 -4.39 -9.68
CA PHE A 79 -2.20 -3.09 -9.49
C PHE A 79 -1.58 -1.99 -10.36
N ILE A 80 -0.25 -1.89 -10.39
CA ILE A 80 0.43 -0.89 -11.21
C ILE A 80 0.16 -1.13 -12.70
N GLN A 81 0.24 -2.38 -13.16
CA GLN A 81 0.02 -2.71 -14.57
C GLN A 81 -1.41 -2.42 -15.06
N ASN A 82 -2.39 -2.45 -14.16
CA ASN A 82 -3.81 -2.25 -14.48
C ASN A 82 -4.32 -0.85 -14.10
N THR A 83 -3.44 0.05 -13.68
CA THR A 83 -3.80 1.43 -13.33
C THR A 83 -3.04 2.43 -14.19
N LYS A 84 -3.45 3.69 -14.13
CA LYS A 84 -2.85 4.79 -14.89
C LYS A 84 -2.18 5.82 -13.97
N TYR A 85 -1.81 5.40 -12.76
CA TYR A 85 -1.11 6.27 -11.82
C TYR A 85 0.23 6.70 -12.41
N LYS A 86 0.51 8.00 -12.31
CA LYS A 86 1.78 8.58 -12.76
C LYS A 86 2.88 8.39 -11.73
N LEU A 87 2.50 8.27 -10.46
CA LEU A 87 3.40 8.07 -9.34
C LEU A 87 2.75 7.19 -8.29
N ILE A 88 3.55 6.27 -7.74
CA ILE A 88 3.24 5.58 -6.50
C ILE A 88 4.11 6.19 -5.41
N ASP A 89 3.48 6.82 -4.42
CA ASP A 89 4.16 7.31 -3.24
C ASP A 89 4.34 6.15 -2.25
N CYS A 90 5.59 5.91 -1.89
CA CYS A 90 6.02 4.86 -0.96
C CYS A 90 6.49 5.42 0.38
N GLN A 91 6.30 6.73 0.61
CA GLN A 91 6.67 7.51 1.79
C GLN A 91 8.13 7.32 2.22
N VAL A 92 8.40 6.28 3.03
CA VAL A 92 9.72 5.99 3.59
C VAL A 92 10.47 5.02 2.68
N TYR A 93 11.67 5.42 2.29
CA TYR A 93 12.57 4.54 1.54
C TYR A 93 12.93 3.30 2.37
N THR A 94 12.86 2.13 1.73
CA THR A 94 13.38 0.87 2.27
C THR A 94 14.11 0.12 1.17
N ASP A 95 15.10 -0.70 1.53
CA ASP A 95 15.83 -1.53 0.56
C ASP A 95 14.90 -2.50 -0.17
N HIS A 96 13.82 -2.93 0.50
CA HIS A 96 12.78 -3.73 -0.13
C HIS A 96 12.11 -2.98 -1.29
N LEU A 97 11.64 -1.76 -1.06
CA LEU A 97 11.00 -0.94 -2.10
C LEU A 97 12.00 -0.55 -3.20
N ALA A 98 13.25 -0.27 -2.83
CA ALA A 98 14.32 0.00 -3.78
C ALA A 98 14.56 -1.18 -4.73
N SER A 99 14.53 -2.41 -4.20
CA SER A 99 14.63 -3.64 -5.00
C SER A 99 13.46 -3.81 -6.00
N LEU A 100 12.33 -3.13 -5.77
CA LEU A 100 11.17 -3.07 -6.67
C LEU A 100 11.22 -1.86 -7.62
N GLY A 101 12.29 -1.08 -7.60
CA GLY A 101 12.50 0.08 -8.47
C GLY A 101 12.10 1.42 -7.86
N ALA A 102 11.79 1.49 -6.55
CA ALA A 102 11.55 2.76 -5.88
C ALA A 102 12.82 3.61 -5.86
N ARG A 103 12.66 4.92 -6.11
CA ARG A 103 13.74 5.91 -6.06
C ARG A 103 13.30 7.09 -5.22
N GLN A 104 14.24 7.76 -4.57
CA GLN A 104 13.98 9.03 -3.93
C GLN A 104 13.92 10.15 -4.97
N ILE A 105 13.03 11.12 -4.76
CA ILE A 105 12.96 12.36 -5.52
C ILE A 105 12.94 13.55 -4.56
N PRO A 106 13.43 14.73 -4.97
CA PRO A 106 13.29 15.94 -4.17
C PRO A 106 11.82 16.23 -3.87
N ARG A 107 11.52 16.73 -2.67
CA ARG A 107 10.15 17.09 -2.27
C ARG A 107 9.49 18.06 -3.26
N GLU A 108 10.25 19.01 -3.79
CA GLU A 108 9.76 19.96 -4.81
C GLU A 108 9.35 19.27 -6.12
N GLU A 109 10.00 18.18 -6.50
CA GLU A 109 9.60 17.36 -7.65
C GLU A 109 8.35 16.55 -7.32
N PHE A 110 8.29 15.94 -6.12
CA PHE A 110 7.11 15.20 -5.66
C PHE A 110 5.84 16.05 -5.66
N LEU A 111 5.91 17.27 -5.12
CA LEU A 111 4.76 18.17 -5.02
C LEU A 111 4.17 18.53 -6.39
N LYS A 112 4.97 18.53 -7.47
CA LYS A 112 4.48 18.76 -8.84
C LYS A 112 3.56 17.64 -9.36
N PHE A 113 3.57 16.46 -8.73
CA PHE A 113 2.64 15.38 -9.07
C PHE A 113 1.31 15.50 -8.31
N LEU A 114 1.25 16.30 -7.24
CA LEU A 114 0.07 16.47 -6.38
C LEU A 114 -0.79 17.69 -6.74
N THR A 115 -0.31 18.54 -7.66
CA THR A 115 -0.96 19.76 -8.15
C THR A 115 -1.44 19.60 -9.57
#